data_AF-A0A8T4S8J2-F1
#
_entry.id   AF-A0A8T4S8J2-F1
#
_cell.length_a   1.000
_cell.length_b   1.000
_cell.length_c   1.000
_cell.angle_alpha   90.00
_cell.angle_beta   90.00
_cell.angle_gamma   90.00
#
_symmetry.space_group_name_H-M   'P 1'
#
loop_
_entity.id
_entity.type
_entity.pdbx_description
1 polymer ?
#
loop_
_entity_poly.entity_id
_entity_poly.type
_entity_poly.pdbx_seq_one_letter_code
_entity_poly.pdbx_strand_id
1 'polypeptide(L)'
;MSERRLSNQRREMLTKYIITFDPFSRTIPDFSKYNIVMVDDNKDMVMGVQTYLALVEHFSVIAVSSPYIARELIDSYRDNRNSDTTALLKERATRNMNGDYDRDALSIADQEAYLTADITLPEDKSLSQIYQEGIIVIVSDAKMGGINGFQLLKYVAQQIPATYRLILSAEPGFVQQRGPEELFEAGALSYIDKGQKDYESVLVKRIKQAFGEETLSRNLSTLVNRCMK
;
A
#
# COMPACT_ATOMS: atom_id res chain seq x y z
N MET A 1 -13.10 21.20 -13.73
CA MET A 1 -12.28 20.78 -14.90
C MET A 1 -13.01 19.66 -15.65
N SER A 2 -12.88 19.52 -16.97
CA SER A 2 -13.61 18.49 -17.71
C SER A 2 -12.97 17.10 -17.53
N GLU A 3 -13.78 16.03 -17.45
CA GLU A 3 -13.31 14.64 -17.34
C GLU A 3 -12.30 14.25 -18.43
N ARG A 4 -12.41 14.86 -19.62
CA ARG A 4 -11.43 14.70 -20.71
C ARG A 4 -10.05 15.25 -20.37
N ARG A 5 -9.94 16.34 -19.61
CA ARG A 5 -8.64 16.88 -19.18
C ARG A 5 -8.00 15.99 -18.13
N LEU A 6 -8.76 15.53 -17.14
CA LEU A 6 -8.27 14.59 -16.11
C LEU A 6 -7.90 13.22 -16.67
N SER A 7 -8.66 12.69 -17.64
CA SER A 7 -8.31 11.44 -18.32
C SER A 7 -7.08 11.60 -19.21
N ASN A 8 -6.90 12.76 -19.85
CA ASN A 8 -5.70 13.06 -20.63
C ASN A 8 -4.47 13.31 -19.74
N GLN A 9 -4.63 13.90 -18.57
CA GLN A 9 -3.54 14.13 -17.62
C GLN A 9 -3.15 12.84 -16.89
N ARG A 10 -4.13 11.97 -16.55
CA ARG A 10 -3.88 10.57 -16.16
C ARG A 10 -3.21 9.80 -17.28
N ARG A 11 -3.67 9.93 -18.53
CA ARG A 11 -2.98 9.35 -19.67
C ARG A 11 -1.59 9.92 -19.84
N GLU A 12 -1.31 11.20 -19.72
CA GLU A 12 0.05 11.74 -19.92
C GLU A 12 1.01 11.30 -18.82
N MET A 13 0.54 11.25 -17.57
CA MET A 13 1.32 10.67 -16.48
C MET A 13 1.53 9.17 -16.70
N LEU A 14 0.47 8.42 -16.98
CA LEU A 14 0.59 7.00 -17.26
C LEU A 14 1.37 6.76 -18.57
N THR A 15 1.32 7.57 -19.62
CA THR A 15 2.03 7.35 -20.89
C THR A 15 3.54 7.56 -20.73
N LYS A 16 3.97 8.35 -19.74
CA LYS A 16 5.38 8.37 -19.31
C LYS A 16 5.82 7.10 -18.57
N TYR A 17 4.88 6.27 -18.12
CA TYR A 17 5.11 5.06 -17.31
C TYR A 17 4.41 3.78 -17.84
N ILE A 18 3.69 3.84 -18.97
CA ILE A 18 3.03 2.72 -19.63
C ILE A 18 4.03 2.26 -20.68
N ILE A 19 4.70 1.17 -20.35
CA ILE A 19 5.33 0.33 -21.36
C ILE A 19 4.66 -1.04 -21.23
N THR A 20 4.27 -1.58 -22.38
CA THR A 20 3.63 -2.88 -22.54
C THR A 20 4.43 -3.98 -21.87
N PHE A 21 3.74 -4.77 -21.04
CA PHE A 21 4.16 -6.11 -20.62
C PHE A 21 4.62 -6.89 -21.84
N ASP A 22 5.82 -7.49 -21.79
CA ASP A 22 6.25 -8.45 -22.80
C ASP A 22 5.63 -9.82 -22.44
N PRO A 23 4.54 -10.24 -23.12
CA PRO A 23 3.90 -11.52 -22.83
C PRO A 23 4.78 -12.72 -23.21
N PHE A 24 5.96 -12.51 -23.81
CA PHE A 24 6.86 -13.55 -24.27
C PHE A 24 8.00 -13.89 -23.27
N SER A 25 8.10 -13.16 -22.15
CA SER A 25 8.89 -13.58 -20.99
C SER A 25 8.30 -14.86 -20.39
N ARG A 26 8.81 -16.02 -20.78
CA ARG A 26 8.33 -17.35 -20.33
C ARG A 26 8.54 -17.66 -18.84
N THR A 27 9.16 -16.76 -18.09
CA THR A 27 9.33 -16.90 -16.63
C THR A 27 8.21 -16.16 -15.93
N ILE A 28 7.32 -16.90 -15.26
CA ILE A 28 6.34 -16.34 -14.32
C ILE A 28 7.14 -15.63 -13.22
N PRO A 29 6.89 -14.34 -12.93
CA PRO A 29 7.55 -13.65 -11.83
C PRO A 29 7.25 -14.36 -10.52
N ASP A 30 8.27 -14.59 -9.71
CA ASP A 30 8.12 -15.10 -8.36
C ASP A 30 7.61 -13.98 -7.44
N PHE A 31 6.29 -13.88 -7.33
CA PHE A 31 5.62 -12.82 -6.59
C PHE A 31 5.78 -12.93 -5.06
N SER A 32 6.28 -14.06 -4.56
CA SER A 32 6.52 -14.28 -3.13
C SER A 32 7.61 -13.36 -2.58
N LYS A 33 8.50 -12.87 -3.44
CA LYS A 33 9.60 -11.95 -3.08
C LYS A 33 9.18 -10.50 -2.89
N TYR A 34 7.90 -10.21 -3.12
CA TYR A 34 7.42 -8.85 -3.11
C TYR A 34 6.43 -8.64 -1.97
N ASN A 35 6.72 -7.67 -1.11
CA ASN A 35 5.88 -7.43 0.06
C ASN A 35 4.77 -6.43 -0.27
N ILE A 36 3.55 -6.86 0.02
CA ILE A 36 2.32 -6.08 -0.08
C ILE A 36 1.88 -5.77 1.33
N VAL A 37 1.75 -4.49 1.66
CA VAL A 37 1.20 -4.06 2.95
C VAL A 37 -0.27 -3.74 2.76
N MET A 38 -1.14 -4.43 3.48
CA MET A 38 -2.58 -4.19 3.46
C MET A 38 -3.01 -3.61 4.81
N VAL A 39 -3.62 -2.42 4.78
CA VAL A 39 -3.98 -1.62 5.94
C VAL A 39 -5.49 -1.40 5.98
N ASP A 40 -6.15 -1.93 7.01
CA ASP A 40 -7.60 -1.85 7.19
C ASP A 40 -7.95 -2.10 8.65
N ASP A 41 -8.92 -1.39 9.20
CA ASP A 41 -9.37 -1.65 10.58
C ASP A 41 -10.26 -2.90 10.69
N ASN A 42 -10.77 -3.42 9.56
CA ASN A 42 -11.50 -4.68 9.53
C ASN A 42 -10.57 -5.90 9.44
N LYS A 43 -10.19 -6.43 10.61
CA LYS A 43 -9.28 -7.59 10.74
C LYS A 43 -9.73 -8.82 9.93
N ASP A 44 -11.01 -9.14 9.95
CA ASP A 44 -11.53 -10.33 9.25
C ASP A 44 -11.38 -10.20 7.74
N MET A 45 -11.66 -9.00 7.20
CA MET A 45 -11.50 -8.71 5.79
C MET A 45 -10.02 -8.78 5.37
N VAL A 46 -9.11 -8.17 6.15
CA VAL A 46 -7.67 -8.23 5.86
C VAL A 46 -7.15 -9.66 5.90
N MET A 47 -7.54 -10.44 6.91
CA MET A 47 -7.13 -11.83 7.01
C MET A 47 -7.67 -12.69 5.87
N GLY A 48 -8.93 -12.51 5.47
CA GLY A 48 -9.51 -13.22 4.33
C GLY A 48 -8.76 -12.92 3.02
N VAL A 49 -8.47 -11.64 2.78
CA VAL A 49 -7.71 -11.21 1.59
C VAL A 49 -6.26 -11.67 1.65
N GLN A 50 -5.59 -11.56 2.80
CA GLN A 50 -4.24 -12.08 3.02
C GLN A 50 -4.19 -13.57 2.70
N THR A 51 -5.14 -14.35 3.22
CA THR A 51 -5.23 -15.79 2.98
C THR A 51 -5.41 -16.10 1.50
N TYR A 52 -6.31 -15.38 0.82
CA TYR A 52 -6.52 -15.55 -0.62
C TYR A 52 -5.26 -15.22 -1.43
N LEU A 53 -4.65 -14.06 -1.18
CA LEU A 53 -3.46 -13.61 -1.90
C LEU A 53 -2.24 -14.51 -1.64
N ALA A 54 -2.09 -15.04 -0.42
CA ALA A 54 -0.99 -15.94 -0.08
C ALA A 54 -1.19 -17.36 -0.65
N LEU A 55 -2.39 -17.94 -0.52
CA LEU A 55 -2.65 -19.33 -0.93
C LEU A 55 -2.88 -19.49 -2.42
N VAL A 56 -3.54 -18.52 -3.07
CA VAL A 56 -3.94 -18.64 -4.48
C VAL A 56 -2.92 -17.99 -5.40
N GLU A 57 -2.36 -16.86 -4.99
CA GLU A 57 -1.51 -16.02 -5.85
C GLU A 57 -0.05 -15.96 -5.38
N HIS A 58 0.27 -16.62 -4.26
CA HIS A 58 1.61 -16.71 -3.69
C HIS A 58 2.26 -15.33 -3.41
N PHE A 59 1.45 -14.32 -3.08
CA PHE A 59 1.96 -13.02 -2.64
C PHE A 59 2.40 -13.05 -1.18
N SER A 60 3.47 -12.30 -0.87
CA SER A 60 3.82 -11.98 0.51
C SER A 60 3.00 -10.79 1.00
N VAL A 61 2.00 -11.06 1.83
CA VAL A 61 1.08 -10.03 2.33
C VAL A 61 1.28 -9.81 3.83
N ILE A 62 1.55 -8.57 4.19
CA ILE A 62 1.64 -8.06 5.56
C ILE A 62 0.31 -7.38 5.86
N ALA A 63 -0.48 -8.00 6.72
CA ALA A 63 -1.74 -7.45 7.19
C ALA A 63 -1.47 -6.53 8.39
N VAL A 64 -1.98 -5.30 8.33
CA VAL A 64 -1.82 -4.31 9.41
C VAL A 64 -3.18 -3.73 9.73
N SER A 65 -3.64 -3.86 10.97
CA SER A 65 -4.98 -3.38 11.33
C SER A 65 -5.04 -1.92 11.77
N SER A 66 -3.91 -1.20 11.68
CA SER A 66 -3.79 0.19 12.11
C SER A 66 -2.87 1.01 11.21
N PRO A 67 -3.28 2.22 10.80
CA PRO A 67 -2.45 3.11 10.00
C PRO A 67 -1.18 3.57 10.72
N TYR A 68 -1.18 3.59 12.05
CA TYR A 68 0.01 3.96 12.84
C TYR A 68 1.09 2.89 12.79
N ILE A 69 0.70 1.61 12.93
CA ILE A 69 1.64 0.50 12.78
C ILE A 69 2.18 0.46 11.34
N ALA A 70 1.32 0.71 10.35
CA ALA A 70 1.75 0.78 8.96
C ALA A 70 2.79 1.89 8.77
N ARG A 71 2.58 3.05 9.37
CA ARG A 71 3.55 4.17 9.33
C ARG A 71 4.89 3.79 9.95
N GLU A 72 4.90 3.18 11.15
CA GLU A 72 6.13 2.71 11.79
C GLU A 72 6.86 1.65 10.95
N LEU A 73 6.11 0.76 10.28
CA LEU A 73 6.68 -0.22 9.36
C LEU A 73 7.36 0.49 8.17
N ILE A 74 6.72 1.52 7.60
CA ILE A 74 7.29 2.33 6.51
C ILE A 74 8.54 3.08 6.98
N ASP A 75 8.52 3.68 8.16
CA ASP A 75 9.67 4.40 8.71
C ASP A 75 10.85 3.47 9.00
N SER A 76 10.56 2.31 9.58
CA SER A 76 11.57 1.29 9.87
C SER A 76 12.18 0.73 8.59
N TYR A 77 11.38 0.58 7.54
CA TYR A 77 11.85 0.23 6.20
C TYR A 77 12.76 1.31 5.60
N ARG A 78 12.31 2.57 5.58
CA ARG A 78 13.07 3.72 5.04
C ARG A 78 14.43 3.87 5.74
N ASP A 79 14.43 3.74 7.06
CA ASP A 79 15.62 3.90 7.89
C ASP A 79 16.48 2.62 7.95
N ASN A 80 16.07 1.56 7.24
CA ASN A 80 16.72 0.24 7.24
C ASN A 80 16.94 -0.32 8.67
N ARG A 81 15.95 -0.14 9.56
CA ARG A 81 15.97 -0.61 10.95
C ARG A 81 15.58 -2.08 11.01
N ASN A 82 16.41 -2.90 10.40
CA ASN A 82 16.22 -4.33 10.22
C ASN A 82 16.26 -5.18 11.51
N SER A 83 16.46 -4.55 12.67
CA SER A 83 16.35 -5.16 14.01
C SER A 83 14.97 -5.02 14.67
N ASP A 84 14.03 -4.29 14.05
CA ASP A 84 12.74 -4.02 14.69
C ASP A 84 11.87 -5.29 14.74
N THR A 85 11.28 -5.54 15.91
CA THR A 85 10.29 -6.61 16.14
C THR A 85 8.88 -6.05 16.02
N THR A 86 7.87 -6.91 15.83
CA THR A 86 6.47 -6.48 15.83
C THR A 86 6.09 -5.76 17.12
N ALA A 87 6.63 -6.19 18.26
CA ALA A 87 6.46 -5.52 19.55
C ALA A 87 7.06 -4.11 19.58
N LEU A 88 8.26 -3.92 19.02
CA LEU A 88 8.91 -2.61 18.94
C LEU A 88 8.17 -1.66 17.99
N LEU A 89 7.64 -2.16 16.87
CA LEU A 89 6.78 -1.37 15.99
C LEU A 89 5.52 -0.91 16.71
N LYS A 90 4.87 -1.82 17.46
CA LYS A 90 3.69 -1.47 18.27
C LYS A 90 4.04 -0.41 19.32
N GLU A 91 5.14 -0.58 20.05
CA GLU A 91 5.59 0.35 21.10
C GLU A 91 5.92 1.75 20.55
N ARG A 92 6.61 1.84 19.39
CA ARG A 92 6.92 3.13 18.76
C ARG A 92 5.67 3.81 18.22
N ALA A 93 4.75 3.05 17.63
CA ALA A 93 3.46 3.58 17.24
C ALA A 93 2.76 4.19 18.46
N THR A 94 2.86 3.56 19.65
CA THR A 94 2.30 4.11 20.90
C THR A 94 2.98 5.42 21.29
N ARG A 95 4.31 5.48 21.18
CA ARG A 95 5.10 6.65 21.60
C ARG A 95 4.87 7.85 20.68
N ASN A 96 4.84 7.64 19.36
CA ASN A 96 4.64 8.72 18.39
C ASN A 96 3.21 9.29 18.47
N MET A 97 2.21 8.48 18.84
CA MET A 97 0.88 8.98 19.19
C MET A 97 0.88 9.88 20.42
N ASN A 98 1.80 9.71 21.37
CA ASN A 98 1.84 10.54 22.58
C ASN A 98 2.68 11.82 22.41
N GLY A 99 3.48 11.91 21.35
CA GLY A 99 4.42 13.02 21.10
C GLY A 99 3.97 13.97 19.99
N ASP A 100 3.42 13.44 18.90
CA ASP A 100 3.07 14.23 17.69
C ASP A 100 1.56 14.36 17.47
N TYR A 101 0.74 13.55 18.15
CA TYR A 101 -0.72 13.59 18.05
C TYR A 101 -1.30 13.99 19.40
N ASP A 102 -2.09 15.06 19.42
CA ASP A 102 -2.70 15.56 20.65
C ASP A 102 -3.61 14.46 21.23
N ARG A 103 -3.22 13.90 22.38
CA ARG A 103 -3.92 12.77 23.03
C ARG A 103 -5.38 13.10 23.31
N ASP A 104 -5.66 14.37 23.54
CA ASP A 104 -6.99 14.90 23.83
C ASP A 104 -7.84 15.11 22.56
N ALA A 105 -7.22 15.02 21.37
CA ALA A 105 -7.89 15.11 20.07
C ALA A 105 -8.23 13.74 19.45
N LEU A 106 -7.63 12.65 19.94
CA LEU A 106 -7.95 11.28 19.50
C LEU A 106 -9.23 10.80 20.18
N SER A 107 -10.22 10.41 19.39
CA SER A 107 -11.47 9.89 19.94
C SER A 107 -11.23 8.58 20.70
N ILE A 108 -12.10 8.25 21.64
CA ILE A 108 -12.07 6.97 22.36
C ILE A 108 -12.06 5.78 21.37
N ALA A 109 -12.77 5.91 20.24
CA ALA A 109 -12.78 4.91 19.18
C ALA A 109 -11.40 4.72 18.51
N ASP A 110 -10.65 5.82 18.33
CA ASP A 110 -9.29 5.75 17.79
C ASP A 110 -8.31 5.11 18.79
N GLN A 111 -8.54 5.30 20.09
CA GLN A 111 -7.77 4.66 21.15
C GLN A 111 -8.08 3.15 21.25
N GLU A 112 -9.33 2.74 21.10
CA GLU A 112 -9.74 1.32 21.10
C GLU A 112 -9.26 0.57 19.85
N ALA A 113 -9.39 1.17 18.66
CA ALA A 113 -8.85 0.61 17.41
C ALA A 113 -7.32 0.42 17.49
N TYR A 114 -6.64 1.26 18.27
CA TYR A 114 -5.20 1.16 18.51
C TYR A 114 -4.83 0.05 19.51
N LEU A 115 -5.55 -0.08 20.64
CA LEU A 115 -5.28 -1.12 21.64
C LEU A 115 -5.48 -2.54 21.08
N THR A 116 -6.32 -2.66 20.05
CA THR A 116 -6.59 -3.91 19.33
C THR A 116 -5.74 -4.07 18.07
N ALA A 117 -4.84 -3.12 17.79
CA ALA A 117 -4.05 -3.09 16.57
C ALA A 117 -3.08 -4.26 16.47
N ASP A 118 -3.08 -4.88 15.29
CA ASP A 118 -2.32 -6.07 15.01
C ASP A 118 -1.54 -5.98 13.70
N ILE A 119 -0.45 -6.74 13.65
CA ILE A 119 0.33 -6.94 12.45
C ILE A 119 0.54 -8.43 12.28
N THR A 120 0.09 -8.96 11.15
CA THR A 120 0.25 -10.36 10.79
C THR A 120 1.22 -10.44 9.62
N LEU A 121 2.37 -11.07 9.86
CA LEU A 121 3.35 -11.37 8.83
C LEU A 121 3.00 -12.70 8.14
N PRO A 122 3.47 -12.93 6.90
CA PRO A 122 3.48 -14.28 6.32
C PRO A 122 4.20 -15.28 7.23
N GLU A 123 3.74 -16.53 7.27
CA GLU A 123 4.23 -17.56 8.22
C GLU A 123 5.74 -17.82 8.15
N ASP A 124 6.34 -17.61 6.99
CA ASP A 124 7.76 -17.87 6.69
C ASP A 124 8.61 -16.59 6.61
N LYS A 125 8.05 -15.43 7.01
CA LYS A 125 8.75 -14.14 6.94
C LYS A 125 8.94 -13.45 8.29
N SER A 126 10.16 -12.96 8.47
CA SER A 126 10.53 -11.99 9.49
C SER A 126 10.47 -10.56 8.95
N LEU A 127 10.36 -9.58 9.86
CA LEU A 127 10.48 -8.16 9.49
C LEU A 127 11.80 -7.85 8.80
N SER A 128 12.89 -8.47 9.23
CA SER A 128 14.21 -8.31 8.60
C SER A 128 14.21 -8.72 7.12
N GLN A 129 13.54 -9.82 6.76
CA GLN A 129 13.38 -10.24 5.36
C GLN A 129 12.52 -9.26 4.57
N ILE A 130 11.41 -8.81 5.16
CA ILE A 130 10.52 -7.81 4.55
C ILE A 130 11.28 -6.53 4.20
N TYR A 131 12.16 -6.06 5.09
CA TYR A 131 12.95 -4.85 4.83
C TYR A 131 13.99 -5.04 3.74
N GLN A 132 14.58 -6.23 3.62
CA GLN A 132 15.54 -6.52 2.54
C GLN A 132 14.88 -6.59 1.17
N GLU A 133 13.69 -7.17 1.11
CA GLU A 133 12.94 -7.38 -0.13
C GLU A 133 12.15 -6.14 -0.58
N GLY A 134 11.77 -5.29 0.37
CA GLY A 134 11.10 -4.02 0.13
C GLY A 134 9.58 -4.11 0.01
N ILE A 135 8.94 -2.95 0.13
CA ILE A 135 7.47 -2.79 0.06
C ILE A 135 7.10 -2.20 -1.29
N ILE A 136 6.44 -3.00 -2.12
CA ILE A 136 6.16 -2.64 -3.52
C ILE A 136 4.75 -2.14 -3.69
N VAL A 137 3.81 -2.68 -2.92
CA VAL A 137 2.42 -2.24 -2.94
C VAL A 137 1.99 -1.94 -1.52
N ILE A 138 1.34 -0.80 -1.33
CA ILE A 138 0.51 -0.54 -0.15
C ILE A 138 -0.94 -0.40 -0.58
N VAL A 139 -1.81 -1.09 0.15
CA VAL A 139 -3.26 -1.06 -0.01
C VAL A 139 -3.82 -0.52 1.31
N SER A 140 -4.57 0.58 1.27
CA SER A 140 -5.11 1.21 2.48
C SER A 140 -6.61 1.41 2.35
N ASP A 141 -7.37 1.13 3.41
CA ASP A 141 -8.76 1.57 3.46
C ASP A 141 -8.87 3.09 3.55
N ALA A 142 -9.86 3.65 2.86
CA ALA A 142 -10.12 5.08 2.86
C ALA A 142 -10.54 5.59 4.25
N LYS A 143 -11.37 4.81 4.94
CA LYS A 143 -11.92 5.14 6.26
C LYS A 143 -11.28 4.23 7.30
N MET A 144 -10.41 4.78 8.12
CA MET A 144 -9.80 4.09 9.26
C MET A 144 -9.79 5.02 10.46
N GLY A 145 -9.85 4.45 11.66
CA GLY A 145 -9.67 5.20 12.91
C GLY A 145 -8.29 5.90 12.98
N GLY A 146 -8.29 7.14 13.47
CA GLY A 146 -7.12 7.98 13.62
C GLY A 146 -6.70 8.66 12.30
N ILE A 147 -5.69 8.09 11.63
CA ILE A 147 -5.19 8.60 10.34
C ILE A 147 -6.01 7.95 9.23
N ASN A 148 -6.66 8.75 8.38
CA ASN A 148 -7.40 8.20 7.25
C ASN A 148 -6.44 7.63 6.18
N GLY A 149 -6.94 6.73 5.32
CA GLY A 149 -6.07 6.08 4.33
C GLY A 149 -5.41 7.02 3.35
N PHE A 150 -6.05 8.13 2.99
CA PHE A 150 -5.45 9.12 2.10
C PHE A 150 -4.22 9.79 2.72
N GLN A 151 -4.28 10.12 4.01
CA GLN A 151 -3.16 10.66 4.76
C GLN A 151 -2.01 9.65 4.85
N LEU A 152 -2.32 8.36 5.06
CA LEU A 152 -1.32 7.30 5.05
C LEU A 152 -0.67 7.15 3.67
N LEU A 153 -1.45 7.12 2.58
CA LEU A 153 -0.90 7.01 1.23
C LEU A 153 -0.06 8.22 0.85
N LYS A 154 -0.46 9.43 1.27
CA LYS A 154 0.33 10.65 1.09
C LYS A 154 1.68 10.55 1.81
N TYR A 155 1.67 10.02 3.04
CA TYR A 155 2.89 9.75 3.79
C TYR A 155 3.80 8.77 3.06
N VAL A 156 3.24 7.64 2.60
CA VAL A 156 3.99 6.62 1.85
C VAL A 156 4.58 7.21 0.57
N ALA A 157 3.85 8.06 -0.14
CA ALA A 157 4.33 8.73 -1.34
C ALA A 157 5.54 9.64 -1.09
N GLN A 158 5.65 10.21 0.12
CA GLN A 158 6.78 11.04 0.53
C GLN A 158 7.97 10.18 1.00
N GLN A 159 7.72 9.11 1.75
CA GLN A 159 8.78 8.29 2.34
C GLN A 159 9.37 7.27 1.37
N ILE A 160 8.52 6.62 0.58
CA ILE A 160 8.89 5.58 -0.39
C ILE A 160 8.13 5.81 -1.73
N PRO A 161 8.56 6.82 -2.52
CA PRO A 161 7.82 7.25 -3.72
C PRO A 161 7.57 6.15 -4.75
N ALA A 162 8.47 5.16 -4.83
CA ALA A 162 8.40 4.03 -5.75
C ALA A 162 7.30 3.01 -5.42
N THR A 163 6.77 2.99 -4.19
CA THR A 163 5.72 2.05 -3.78
C THR A 163 4.41 2.37 -4.49
N TYR A 164 3.79 1.36 -5.11
CA TYR A 164 2.48 1.49 -5.71
C TYR A 164 1.41 1.62 -4.61
N ARG A 165 0.54 2.62 -4.74
CA ARG A 165 -0.41 3.00 -3.69
C ARG A 165 -1.84 2.78 -4.16
N LEU A 166 -2.59 1.94 -3.45
CA LEU A 166 -3.98 1.58 -3.70
C LEU A 166 -4.84 2.03 -2.53
N ILE A 167 -5.98 2.65 -2.83
CA ILE A 167 -7.01 2.93 -1.81
C ILE A 167 -8.20 1.99 -2.00
N LEU A 168 -8.74 1.49 -0.89
CA LEU A 168 -9.99 0.73 -0.82
C LEU A 168 -11.11 1.63 -0.28
N SER A 169 -12.35 1.42 -0.71
CA SER A 169 -13.50 2.02 -0.04
C SER A 169 -14.73 1.16 -0.24
N ALA A 170 -15.60 1.07 0.76
CA ALA A 170 -16.93 0.50 0.63
C ALA A 170 -18.00 1.56 0.28
N GLU A 171 -17.63 2.83 0.15
CA GLU A 171 -18.57 3.93 -0.06
C GLU A 171 -19.10 3.96 -1.51
N PRO A 172 -20.42 3.81 -1.73
CA PRO A 172 -20.98 3.88 -3.06
C PRO A 172 -20.72 5.24 -3.71
N GLY A 173 -20.20 5.23 -4.93
CA GLY A 173 -19.89 6.47 -5.63
C GLY A 173 -18.70 7.23 -5.06
N PHE A 174 -17.82 6.59 -4.30
CA PHE A 174 -16.66 7.21 -3.64
C PHE A 174 -15.83 8.10 -4.58
N VAL A 175 -15.49 7.60 -5.77
CA VAL A 175 -14.69 8.36 -6.76
C VAL A 175 -15.46 9.57 -7.30
N GLN A 176 -16.79 9.47 -7.41
CA GLN A 176 -17.65 10.57 -7.84
C GLN A 176 -17.79 11.64 -6.76
N GLN A 177 -17.79 11.25 -5.47
CA GLN A 177 -17.94 12.16 -4.33
C GLN A 177 -16.63 12.86 -3.96
N ARG A 178 -15.52 12.11 -3.89
CA ARG A 178 -14.18 12.59 -3.54
C ARG A 178 -13.45 13.23 -4.72
N GLY A 179 -13.83 12.83 -5.93
CA GLY A 179 -13.20 13.29 -7.16
C GLY A 179 -11.82 12.65 -7.39
N PRO A 180 -11.32 12.73 -8.63
CA PRO A 180 -10.00 12.20 -8.98
C PRO A 180 -8.84 13.02 -8.42
N GLU A 181 -9.08 14.27 -8.01
CA GLU A 181 -8.08 15.20 -7.46
C GLU A 181 -7.64 14.78 -6.05
N GLU A 182 -8.58 14.40 -5.17
CA GLU A 182 -8.26 13.95 -3.81
C GLU A 182 -7.45 12.65 -3.80
N LEU A 183 -7.78 11.71 -4.70
CA LEU A 183 -6.98 10.51 -4.93
C LEU A 183 -5.55 10.85 -5.37
N PHE A 184 -5.42 11.84 -6.25
CA PHE A 184 -4.13 12.27 -6.77
C PHE A 184 -3.28 12.97 -5.69
N GLU A 185 -3.87 13.86 -4.90
CA GLU A 185 -3.19 14.56 -3.80
C GLU A 185 -2.70 13.61 -2.70
N ALA A 186 -3.41 12.50 -2.50
CA ALA A 186 -2.98 11.43 -1.61
C ALA A 186 -1.91 10.52 -2.22
N GLY A 187 -1.53 10.73 -3.48
CA GLY A 187 -0.59 9.88 -4.19
C GLY A 187 -1.13 8.48 -4.51
N ALA A 188 -2.44 8.26 -4.39
CA ALA A 188 -3.08 7.00 -4.75
C ALA A 188 -3.06 6.84 -6.28
N LEU A 189 -2.53 5.71 -6.75
CA LEU A 189 -2.43 5.40 -8.18
C LEU A 189 -3.67 4.66 -8.69
N SER A 190 -4.39 3.99 -7.80
CA SER A 190 -5.62 3.28 -8.15
C SER A 190 -6.58 3.16 -6.96
N TYR A 191 -7.84 2.86 -7.28
CA TYR A 191 -8.97 2.74 -6.38
C TYR A 191 -9.67 1.39 -6.59
N ILE A 192 -10.18 0.80 -5.51
CA ILE A 192 -10.99 -0.42 -5.52
C ILE A 192 -12.21 -0.24 -4.62
N ASP A 193 -13.39 -0.55 -5.15
CA ASP A 193 -14.63 -0.63 -4.40
C ASP A 193 -14.71 -1.99 -3.68
N LYS A 194 -14.78 -2.00 -2.35
CA LYS A 194 -14.93 -3.20 -1.51
C LYS A 194 -16.29 -3.87 -1.69
N GLY A 195 -17.32 -3.10 -2.05
CA GLY A 195 -18.68 -3.59 -2.26
C GLY A 195 -18.94 -4.15 -3.65
N GLN A 196 -17.99 -4.03 -4.58
CA GLN A 196 -18.16 -4.56 -5.93
C GLN A 196 -18.06 -6.10 -5.93
N LYS A 197 -18.79 -6.73 -6.85
CA LYS A 197 -18.65 -8.16 -7.11
C LYS A 197 -17.23 -8.46 -7.60
N ASP A 198 -16.67 -9.58 -7.16
CA ASP A 198 -15.34 -10.07 -7.54
C ASP A 198 -14.20 -9.14 -7.06
N TYR A 199 -14.39 -8.47 -5.92
CA TYR A 199 -13.43 -7.58 -5.27
C TYR A 199 -12.01 -8.15 -5.21
N GLU A 200 -11.85 -9.40 -4.80
CA GLU A 200 -10.56 -10.08 -4.66
C GLU A 200 -9.85 -10.22 -6.01
N SER A 201 -10.61 -10.58 -7.05
CA SER A 201 -10.08 -10.70 -8.42
C SER A 201 -9.63 -9.34 -8.97
N VAL A 202 -10.39 -8.28 -8.68
CA VAL A 202 -10.02 -6.91 -9.06
C VAL A 202 -8.76 -6.48 -8.31
N LEU A 203 -8.66 -6.77 -7.02
CA LEU A 203 -7.49 -6.48 -6.20
C LEU A 203 -6.23 -7.16 -6.73
N VAL A 204 -6.28 -8.47 -7.00
CA VAL A 204 -5.18 -9.20 -7.63
C VAL A 204 -4.77 -8.57 -8.94
N LYS A 205 -5.74 -8.22 -9.81
CA LYS A 205 -5.45 -7.59 -11.09
C LYS A 205 -4.72 -6.26 -10.91
N ARG A 206 -5.13 -5.43 -9.95
CA ARG A 206 -4.46 -4.14 -9.66
C ARG A 206 -3.06 -4.33 -9.10
N ILE A 207 -2.88 -5.28 -8.20
CA ILE A 207 -1.57 -5.64 -7.65
C ILE A 207 -0.64 -6.13 -8.77
N LYS A 208 -1.11 -7.02 -9.65
CA LYS A 208 -0.33 -7.50 -10.81
C LYS A 208 0.03 -6.37 -11.78
N GLN A 209 -0.86 -5.39 -11.97
CA GLN A 209 -0.56 -4.18 -12.75
C GLN A 209 0.59 -3.39 -12.13
N ALA A 210 0.62 -3.24 -10.81
CA ALA A 210 1.72 -2.58 -10.10
C ALA A 210 3.08 -3.25 -10.36
N PHE A 211 3.14 -4.59 -10.40
CA PHE A 211 4.36 -5.33 -10.70
C PHE A 211 4.84 -5.16 -12.15
N GLY A 212 3.90 -5.06 -13.08
CA GLY A 212 4.20 -4.69 -14.46
C GLY A 212 4.90 -3.32 -14.51
N GLU A 213 4.40 -2.35 -13.77
CA GLU A 213 4.95 -0.98 -13.70
C GLU A 213 6.31 -0.90 -12.96
N GLU A 214 6.51 -1.67 -11.89
CA GLU A 214 7.76 -1.67 -11.10
C GLU A 214 8.94 -2.32 -11.84
N THR A 215 8.70 -3.46 -12.50
CA THR A 215 9.71 -4.16 -13.32
C THR A 215 10.26 -3.22 -14.40
N LEU A 216 9.41 -2.36 -14.94
CA LEU A 216 9.78 -1.38 -15.96
C LEU A 216 10.57 -0.20 -15.38
N SER A 217 10.21 0.30 -14.20
CA SER A 217 10.95 1.36 -13.50
C SER A 217 12.38 0.94 -13.13
N ARG A 218 12.57 -0.29 -12.63
CA ARG A 218 13.91 -0.86 -12.35
C ARG A 218 14.74 -1.03 -13.62
N ASN A 219 14.13 -1.48 -14.72
CA ASN A 219 14.83 -1.63 -16.00
C ASN A 219 15.21 -0.29 -16.61
N LEU A 220 14.33 0.73 -16.55
CA LEU A 220 14.61 2.08 -17.04
C LEU A 220 15.72 2.76 -16.25
N SER A 221 15.70 2.69 -14.92
CA SER A 221 16.77 3.26 -14.07
C SER A 221 18.12 2.58 -14.32
N THR A 222 18.12 1.27 -14.56
CA THR A 222 19.33 0.51 -14.95
C THR A 222 19.83 0.88 -16.34
N LEU A 223 18.94 1.11 -17.31
CA LEU A 223 19.28 1.53 -18.67
C LEU A 223 19.85 2.95 -18.72
N VAL A 224 19.22 3.90 -18.02
CA VAL A 224 19.69 5.29 -17.92
C VAL A 224 21.09 5.34 -17.29
N ASN A 225 21.34 4.56 -16.24
CA ASN A 225 22.67 4.46 -15.62
C ASN A 225 23.74 3.80 -16.52
N ARG A 226 23.34 3.03 -17.55
CA ARG A 226 24.25 2.48 -18.56
C ARG A 226 24.52 3.43 -19.72
N CYS A 227 23.56 4.29 -20.09
CA CYS A 227 23.73 5.28 -21.14
C CYS A 227 24.45 6.56 -20.69
N MET A 228 24.63 6.75 -19.38
CA MET A 228 25.40 7.85 -18.79
C MET A 228 26.82 7.46 -18.36
N LYS A 229 27.30 6.27 -18.76
CA LYS A 229 28.71 5.88 -18.71
C LYS A 229 29.25 5.76 -20.13
#